data_AF-A0A0H3PB48-F1
#
_entry.id   AF-A0A0H3PB48-F1
#
_cell.length_a   1.000
_cell.length_b   1.000
_cell.length_c   1.000
_cell.angle_alpha   90.00
_cell.angle_beta   90.00
_cell.angle_gamma   90.00
#
_symmetry.space_group_name_H-M   'P 1'
#
loop_
_entity.id
_entity.type
_entity.pdbx_description
1 polymer ?
#
loop_
_entity_poly.entity_id
_entity_poly.type
_entity_poly.pdbx_seq_one_letter_code
_entity_poly.pdbx_strand_id
1 'polypeptide(L)'
;MSFKLRKRVKIAPGVNINVSKKGVSATLGGKGASINVGQNGTYLNTSIPGTGLYNRQKLGNAPESNTQNEPNFTPPPAFIDFGAASWKELTLGNKIGYAFTFLVWLIANFFVSVIKVTSGIWTLFKFVLGLGFWALICYIMYKLFW
;
A
#
# COMPACT_ATOMS: atom_id res chain seq x y z
N MET A 1 5.00 10.49 -43.28
CA MET A 1 5.43 9.76 -42.06
C MET A 1 4.75 10.39 -40.86
N SER A 2 4.13 9.62 -39.95
CA SER A 2 3.39 10.17 -38.80
C SER A 2 4.15 9.93 -37.49
N PHE A 3 4.45 10.99 -36.75
CA PHE A 3 5.07 10.91 -35.43
C PHE A 3 4.07 10.36 -34.40
N LYS A 4 4.43 9.25 -33.75
CA LYS A 4 3.65 8.68 -32.64
C LYS A 4 4.33 9.02 -31.31
N LEU A 5 3.67 9.84 -30.48
CA LEU A 5 4.11 10.14 -29.13
C LEU A 5 3.66 9.01 -28.18
N ARG A 6 4.61 8.18 -27.74
CA ARG A 6 4.46 7.23 -26.63
C ARG A 6 5.65 7.36 -25.70
N LYS A 7 5.44 7.69 -24.43
CA LYS A 7 6.51 7.78 -23.43
C LYS A 7 6.08 7.06 -22.16
N ARG A 8 6.82 6.02 -21.78
CA ARG A 8 6.66 5.31 -20.51
C ARG A 8 7.70 5.85 -19.52
N VAL A 9 7.25 6.33 -18.37
CA VAL A 9 8.09 6.85 -17.29
C VAL A 9 7.90 5.97 -16.06
N LYS A 10 9.00 5.41 -15.53
CA LYS A 10 8.99 4.67 -14.26
C LYS A 10 9.23 5.67 -13.13
N ILE A 11 8.36 5.69 -12.13
CA ILE A 11 8.50 6.59 -10.97
C ILE A 11 9.04 5.83 -9.77
N ALA A 12 8.53 4.61 -9.56
CA ALA A 12 8.93 3.73 -8.46
C ALA A 12 8.81 2.27 -8.91
N PRO A 13 9.45 1.30 -8.23
CA PRO A 13 9.19 -0.12 -8.47
C PRO A 13 7.70 -0.41 -8.28
N GLY A 14 7.04 -0.88 -9.34
CA GLY A 14 5.59 -1.12 -9.37
C GLY A 14 4.75 0.08 -9.82
N VAL A 15 5.31 1.28 -9.99
CA VAL A 15 4.56 2.46 -10.45
C VAL A 15 5.10 2.96 -11.78
N ASN A 16 4.28 2.82 -12.82
CA ASN A 16 4.63 3.21 -14.18
C ASN A 16 3.57 4.17 -14.72
N ILE A 17 3.98 5.30 -15.28
CA ILE A 17 3.09 6.19 -16.03
C ILE A 17 3.36 6.02 -17.53
N ASN A 18 2.30 5.88 -18.29
CA ASN A 18 2.33 5.80 -19.74
C ASN A 18 1.59 7.01 -20.32
N VAL A 19 2.31 7.83 -21.09
CA VAL A 19 1.81 9.02 -21.75
C VAL A 19 1.74 8.73 -23.24
N SER A 20 0.55 8.90 -23.83
CA SER A 20 0.29 8.65 -25.24
C SER A 20 -0.56 9.76 -25.86
N LYS A 21 -0.68 9.77 -27.20
CA LYS A 21 -1.56 10.70 -27.93
C LYS A 21 -3.02 10.66 -27.44
N LYS A 22 -3.49 9.53 -26.93
CA LYS A 22 -4.86 9.39 -26.39
C LYS A 22 -4.96 10.04 -25.01
N GLY A 23 -3.99 9.77 -24.13
CA GLY A 23 -3.87 10.43 -22.82
C GLY A 23 -2.85 9.78 -21.90
N VAL A 24 -2.94 10.10 -20.61
CA VAL A 24 -2.09 9.58 -19.53
C VAL A 24 -2.77 8.40 -18.84
N SER A 25 -2.04 7.30 -18.64
CA SER A 25 -2.47 6.15 -17.84
C SER A 25 -1.38 5.78 -16.84
N ALA A 26 -1.74 5.58 -15.58
CA ALA A 26 -0.84 5.13 -14.53
C ALA A 26 -1.13 3.67 -14.17
N THR A 27 -0.09 2.85 -14.04
CA THR A 27 -0.16 1.50 -13.49
C THR A 27 0.53 1.47 -12.14
N LEU A 28 -0.19 1.01 -11.13
CA LEU A 28 0.19 0.94 -9.72
C LEU A 28 0.12 -0.52 -9.26
N GLY A 29 1.26 -1.17 -9.04
CA GLY A 29 1.35 -2.51 -8.46
C GLY A 29 2.38 -3.43 -9.12
N GLY A 30 2.58 -4.58 -8.49
CA GLY A 30 3.62 -5.57 -8.83
C GLY A 30 3.06 -6.89 -9.34
N LYS A 31 3.92 -7.91 -9.43
CA LYS A 31 3.48 -9.28 -9.74
C LYS A 31 2.45 -9.72 -8.69
N GLY A 32 1.26 -10.11 -9.12
CA GLY A 32 0.20 -10.60 -8.26
C GLY A 32 -0.96 -9.64 -7.99
N ALA A 33 -0.71 -8.32 -7.95
CA ALA A 33 -1.77 -7.32 -7.83
C ALA A 33 -1.33 -6.00 -8.48
N SER A 34 -2.06 -5.58 -9.51
CA SER A 34 -1.80 -4.33 -10.23
C SER A 34 -3.08 -3.59 -10.57
N ILE A 35 -3.07 -2.28 -10.42
CA ILE A 35 -4.16 -1.38 -10.76
C ILE A 35 -3.72 -0.55 -11.94
N ASN A 36 -4.53 -0.47 -12.99
CA ASN A 36 -4.29 0.37 -14.16
C ASN A 36 -5.37 1.45 -14.22
N VAL A 37 -4.98 2.70 -14.05
CA VAL A 37 -5.82 3.89 -14.11
C VAL A 37 -5.56 4.60 -15.43
N GLY A 38 -6.57 4.73 -16.29
CA GLY A 38 -6.43 5.48 -17.54
C GLY A 38 -7.77 5.92 -18.09
N GLN A 39 -7.76 6.48 -19.30
CA GLN A 39 -8.96 7.03 -19.94
C GLN A 39 -10.09 6.03 -20.16
N ASN A 40 -9.78 4.73 -20.30
CA ASN A 40 -10.79 3.68 -20.46
C ASN A 40 -11.35 3.18 -19.11
N GLY A 41 -10.95 3.81 -18.00
CA GLY A 41 -11.34 3.47 -16.64
C GLY A 41 -10.23 2.81 -15.84
N THR A 42 -10.57 2.51 -14.58
CA THR A 42 -9.67 1.85 -13.62
C THR A 42 -9.88 0.34 -13.64
N TYR A 43 -8.82 -0.42 -13.82
CA TYR A 43 -8.83 -1.88 -13.81
C TYR A 43 -7.95 -2.40 -12.68
N LEU A 44 -8.48 -3.28 -11.85
CA LEU A 44 -7.76 -4.06 -10.85
C LEU A 44 -7.49 -5.46 -11.42
N ASN A 45 -6.22 -5.81 -11.54
CA ASN A 45 -5.79 -7.16 -11.92
C ASN A 45 -5.19 -7.82 -10.68
N THR A 46 -5.75 -8.95 -10.27
CA THR A 46 -5.21 -9.80 -9.20
C THR A 46 -4.91 -11.16 -9.78
N SER A 47 -3.77 -11.75 -9.43
CA SER A 47 -3.36 -13.04 -9.96
C SER A 47 -2.54 -13.79 -8.94
N ILE A 48 -2.73 -15.10 -8.87
CA ILE A 48 -1.89 -15.96 -8.03
C ILE A 48 -0.70 -16.39 -8.89
N PRO A 49 0.53 -15.99 -8.54
CA PRO A 49 1.71 -16.36 -9.31
C PRO A 49 1.92 -17.88 -9.24
N GLY A 50 2.14 -18.52 -10.39
CA GLY A 50 2.43 -19.95 -10.48
C GLY A 50 1.22 -20.88 -10.67
N THR A 51 -0.02 -20.38 -10.54
CA THR A 51 -1.23 -21.20 -10.71
C THR A 51 -2.02 -20.92 -12.00
N GLY A 52 -1.67 -19.85 -12.72
CA GLY A 52 -2.38 -19.42 -13.93
C GLY A 52 -3.73 -18.74 -13.66
N LEU A 53 -4.15 -18.65 -12.40
CA LEU A 53 -5.40 -18.01 -12.00
C LEU A 53 -5.23 -16.49 -11.92
N TYR A 54 -6.01 -15.76 -12.71
CA TYR A 54 -6.07 -14.30 -12.70
C TYR A 54 -7.53 -13.82 -12.73
N ASN A 55 -7.78 -12.71 -12.06
CA ASN A 55 -9.06 -12.00 -12.07
C ASN A 55 -8.81 -10.54 -12.47
N ARG A 56 -9.71 -10.00 -13.29
CA ARG A 56 -9.68 -8.62 -13.78
C ARG A 56 -11.02 -7.96 -13.52
N GLN A 57 -11.01 -6.95 -12.67
CA GLN A 57 -12.21 -6.21 -12.29
C GLN A 57 -12.09 -4.73 -12.70
N LYS A 58 -13.17 -4.16 -13.24
CA LYS A 58 -13.22 -2.73 -13.58
C LYS A 58 -13.81 -1.96 -12.38
N LEU A 59 -13.04 -1.04 -11.81
CA LEU A 59 -13.37 -0.30 -10.58
C LEU A 59 -14.17 0.99 -10.83
N GLY A 60 -15.04 1.02 -11.85
CA GLY A 60 -15.72 2.27 -12.27
C GLY A 60 -17.19 2.14 -12.65
N ASN A 61 -17.67 0.90 -12.88
CA ASN A 61 -19.09 0.60 -13.02
C ASN A 61 -19.40 -0.44 -11.96
N ALA A 62 -20.51 -0.30 -11.23
CA ALA A 62 -20.97 -1.32 -10.29
C ALA A 62 -20.92 -2.68 -11.00
N PRO A 63 -20.32 -3.72 -10.41
CA PRO A 63 -20.28 -5.03 -11.01
C PRO A 63 -21.70 -5.58 -11.00
N GLU A 64 -22.38 -5.46 -12.13
CA GLU A 64 -23.49 -6.36 -12.44
C GLU A 64 -22.86 -7.76 -12.48
N SER A 65 -23.27 -8.61 -11.54
CA SER A 65 -22.77 -9.95 -11.36
C SER A 65 -23.20 -10.82 -12.54
N ASN A 66 -22.52 -10.68 -13.67
CA ASN A 66 -22.69 -11.59 -14.80
C ASN A 66 -21.78 -12.80 -14.60
N THR A 67 -22.16 -13.63 -13.62
CA THR A 67 -21.71 -15.02 -13.53
C THR A 67 -22.52 -15.83 -14.54
N GLN A 68 -22.29 -15.64 -15.84
CA GLN A 68 -22.72 -16.59 -16.86
C GLN A 68 -21.73 -16.54 -18.01
N ASN A 69 -20.80 -17.49 -18.01
CA ASN A 69 -20.21 -18.14 -19.18
C ASN A 69 -19.25 -19.23 -18.67
N GLU A 70 -19.81 -20.20 -17.93
CA GLU A 70 -19.20 -21.53 -17.78
C GLU A 70 -19.62 -22.34 -19.02
N PRO A 71 -18.70 -22.97 -19.77
CA PRO A 71 -19.08 -23.94 -20.80
C PRO A 71 -19.77 -25.13 -20.14
N ASN A 72 -20.94 -25.53 -20.68
CA ASN A 72 -21.76 -26.65 -20.19
C ASN A 72 -20.93 -27.95 -20.08
N PHE A 73 -20.41 -28.23 -18.89
CA PHE A 73 -20.06 -29.57 -18.46
C PHE A 73 -21.27 -30.14 -17.71
N THR A 74 -21.91 -31.16 -18.28
CA THR A 74 -22.93 -31.93 -17.57
C THR A 74 -22.30 -32.54 -16.32
N PRO A 75 -22.85 -32.29 -15.11
CA PRO A 75 -22.23 -32.76 -13.87
C PRO A 75 -22.26 -34.29 -13.78
N PRO A 76 -21.15 -34.95 -13.44
CA PRO A 76 -21.13 -36.33 -12.96
C PRO A 76 -21.99 -36.48 -11.69
N PRO A 77 -22.53 -37.67 -11.40
CA PRO A 77 -23.41 -37.90 -10.25
C PRO A 77 -22.77 -37.43 -8.92
N ALA A 78 -23.62 -36.83 -8.09
CA ALA A 78 -23.32 -35.99 -6.94
C ALA A 78 -22.16 -36.50 -6.06
N PHE A 79 -21.08 -35.72 -6.04
CA PHE A 79 -20.10 -35.75 -4.96
C PHE A 79 -20.75 -35.11 -3.73
N ILE A 80 -20.55 -35.72 -2.55
CA ILE A 80 -21.11 -35.23 -1.29
C ILE A 80 -20.45 -33.86 -1.01
N ASP A 81 -21.22 -32.77 -1.11
CA ASP A 81 -20.75 -31.41 -0.89
C ASP A 81 -20.55 -31.16 0.62
N PHE A 82 -19.39 -31.57 1.12
CA PHE A 82 -18.93 -31.18 2.44
C PHE A 82 -18.43 -29.73 2.41
N GLY A 83 -19.40 -28.81 2.52
CA GLY A 83 -19.17 -27.49 3.08
C GLY A 83 -18.27 -26.59 2.24
N ALA A 84 -18.75 -26.19 1.06
CA ALA A 84 -18.51 -24.85 0.59
C ALA A 84 -19.18 -23.86 1.55
N ALA A 85 -18.54 -23.60 2.70
CA ALA A 85 -18.91 -22.52 3.61
C ALA A 85 -19.03 -21.25 2.77
N SER A 86 -20.28 -20.77 2.65
CA SER A 86 -20.67 -19.58 1.92
C SER A 86 -19.89 -18.38 2.44
N TRP A 87 -18.84 -17.96 1.72
CA TRP A 87 -18.06 -16.76 2.01
C TRP A 87 -18.83 -15.45 1.71
N LYS A 88 -20.17 -15.48 1.73
CA LYS A 88 -21.04 -14.32 1.48
C LYS A 88 -21.71 -13.74 2.73
N GLU A 89 -21.23 -14.09 3.92
CA GLU A 89 -21.66 -13.47 5.18
C GLU A 89 -20.59 -12.47 5.67
N LEU A 90 -20.32 -11.44 4.87
CA LEU A 90 -19.68 -10.20 5.35
C LEU A 90 -20.78 -9.28 5.88
N THR A 91 -21.42 -9.69 6.97
CA THR A 91 -22.31 -8.81 7.74
C THR A 91 -21.51 -7.62 8.27
N LEU A 92 -22.16 -6.45 8.33
CA LEU A 92 -21.59 -5.13 8.65
C LEU A 92 -20.68 -5.11 9.91
N GLY A 93 -20.83 -6.09 10.81
CA GLY A 93 -20.02 -6.24 12.03
C GLY A 93 -18.54 -6.53 11.78
N ASN A 94 -18.18 -7.25 10.71
CA ASN A 94 -16.78 -7.63 10.48
C ASN A 94 -15.93 -6.45 9.99
N LYS A 95 -16.52 -5.45 9.33
CA LYS A 95 -15.81 -4.22 8.92
C LYS A 95 -15.43 -3.35 10.11
N ILE A 96 -16.27 -3.31 11.14
CA ILE A 96 -15.98 -2.58 12.38
C ILE A 96 -14.79 -3.22 13.10
N GLY A 97 -14.70 -4.55 13.09
CA GLY A 97 -13.55 -5.28 13.62
C GLY A 97 -12.24 -4.94 12.91
N TYR A 98 -12.23 -4.90 11.57
CA TYR A 98 -11.04 -4.50 10.81
C TYR A 98 -10.69 -3.01 10.99
N ALA A 99 -11.69 -2.13 11.08
CA ALA A 99 -11.46 -0.72 11.34
C ALA A 99 -10.89 -0.48 12.74
N PHE A 100 -11.37 -1.21 13.75
CA PHE A 100 -10.88 -1.13 15.12
C PHE A 100 -9.47 -1.69 15.26
N THR A 101 -9.18 -2.85 14.66
CA THR A 101 -7.82 -3.41 14.65
C THR A 101 -6.84 -2.51 13.88
N PHE A 102 -7.28 -1.89 12.78
CA PHE A 102 -6.49 -0.89 12.06
C PHE A 102 -6.23 0.37 12.90
N LEU A 103 -7.24 0.88 13.62
CA LEU A 103 -7.10 2.03 14.52
C LEU A 103 -6.10 1.75 15.65
N VAL A 104 -6.21 0.59 16.29
CA VAL A 104 -5.28 0.14 17.33
C VAL A 104 -3.85 0.04 16.79
N TRP A 105 -3.68 -0.52 15.59
CA TRP A 105 -2.38 -0.60 14.92
C TRP A 105 -1.81 0.78 14.56
N LEU A 106 -2.66 1.72 14.14
CA LEU A 106 -2.27 3.10 13.82
C LEU A 106 -1.81 3.84 15.09
N ILE A 107 -2.55 3.71 16.18
CA ILE A 107 -2.20 4.28 17.49
C ILE A 107 -0.87 3.70 17.98
N ALA A 108 -0.68 2.38 17.90
CA ALA A 108 0.58 1.75 18.29
C ALA A 108 1.78 2.29 17.49
N ASN A 109 1.64 2.45 16.17
CA ASN A 109 2.67 3.06 15.33
C ASN A 109 2.93 4.54 15.67
N PHE A 110 1.88 5.29 16.00
CA PHE A 110 2.02 6.68 16.44
C PHE A 110 2.87 6.79 17.71
N PHE A 111 2.58 5.98 18.74
CA PHE A 111 3.37 5.98 19.97
C PHE A 111 4.83 5.58 19.74
N VAL A 112 5.09 4.57 18.90
CA VAL A 112 6.47 4.18 18.52
C VAL A 112 7.19 5.33 17.80
N SER A 113 6.49 6.06 16.94
CA SER A 113 7.04 7.24 16.26
C SER A 113 7.36 8.36 17.25
N VAL A 114 6.45 8.64 18.20
CA VAL A 114 6.66 9.66 19.24
C VAL A 114 7.86 9.30 20.12
N ILE A 115 7.98 8.05 20.57
CA ILE A 115 9.12 7.60 21.40
C ILE A 115 10.46 7.75 20.65
N LYS A 116 10.48 7.46 19.35
CA LYS A 116 11.68 7.65 18.51
C LYS A 116 12.04 9.13 18.34
N VAL A 117 11.04 10.02 18.24
CA VAL A 117 11.26 11.46 18.12
C VAL A 117 11.72 12.06 19.47
N THR A 118 11.10 11.65 20.58
CA THR A 118 11.43 12.17 21.90
C THR A 118 12.78 11.67 22.40
N SER A 119 13.18 10.44 22.09
CA SER A 119 14.55 9.98 22.37
C SER A 119 15.60 10.82 21.61
N GLY A 120 15.31 11.24 20.37
CA GLY A 120 16.15 12.18 19.61
C GLY A 120 16.15 13.61 20.17
N ILE A 121 15.02 14.10 20.69
CA ILE A 121 14.98 15.44 21.32
C ILE A 121 15.80 15.47 22.61
N TRP A 122 15.77 14.37 23.39
CA TRP A 122 16.47 14.30 24.66
C TRP A 122 17.99 14.18 24.49
N THR A 123 18.45 13.52 23.41
CA THR A 123 19.88 13.49 23.08
C THR A 123 20.39 14.86 22.63
N LEU A 124 19.60 15.62 21.86
CA LEU A 124 19.92 17.01 21.51
C LEU A 124 20.02 17.89 22.76
N PHE A 125 19.08 17.76 23.70
CA PHE A 125 19.10 18.53 24.95
C PHE A 125 20.33 18.23 25.80
N LYS A 126 20.68 16.93 25.95
CA LYS A 126 21.92 16.52 26.63
C LYS A 126 23.18 17.03 25.95
N PHE A 127 23.20 17.07 24.62
CA PHE A 127 24.35 17.55 23.85
C PHE A 127 24.57 19.05 24.05
N VAL A 128 23.51 19.86 24.02
CA VAL A 128 23.59 21.32 24.26
C VAL A 128 24.05 21.62 25.68
N LEU A 129 23.51 20.90 26.69
CA LEU A 129 23.97 21.04 28.07
C LEU A 129 25.43 20.60 28.25
N GLY A 130 25.84 19.53 27.56
CA GLY A 130 27.23 19.07 27.55
C GLY A 130 28.19 20.13 26.98
N LEU A 131 27.86 20.74 25.85
CA LEU A 131 28.68 21.81 25.28
C LEU A 131 28.81 23.02 26.22
N GLY A 132 27.72 23.42 26.87
CA GLY A 132 27.75 24.50 27.86
C GLY A 132 28.64 24.17 29.06
N PHE A 133 28.60 22.93 29.54
CA PHE A 133 29.43 22.46 30.65
C PHE A 133 30.94 22.46 30.29
N TRP A 134 31.30 21.96 29.10
CA TRP A 134 32.69 21.99 28.63
C TRP A 134 33.20 23.41 28.39
N ALA A 135 32.36 24.30 27.83
CA ALA A 135 32.71 25.71 27.67
C ALA A 135 32.95 26.41 29.02
N LEU A 136 32.14 26.09 30.04
CA LEU A 136 32.35 26.59 31.41
C LEU A 136 33.68 26.11 32.00
N ILE A 137 34.02 24.83 31.81
CA ILE A 137 35.32 24.27 32.24
C ILE A 137 36.47 25.01 31.54
N CYS A 138 36.40 25.18 30.21
CA CYS A 138 37.42 25.91 29.45
C CYS A 138 37.56 27.37 29.93
N TYR A 139 36.44 28.04 30.23
CA TYR A 139 36.45 29.41 30.76
C TYR A 139 37.09 29.48 32.16
N ILE A 140 36.76 28.54 33.05
CA ILE A 140 37.37 28.47 34.39
C ILE A 140 38.88 28.22 34.26
N MET A 141 39.30 27.29 33.41
CA MET A 141 40.73 27.01 33.18
C MET A 141 41.48 28.21 32.61
N TYR A 142 40.89 28.89 31.62
CA TYR A 142 41.48 30.12 31.06
C TYR A 142 41.70 31.18 32.14
N LYS A 143 40.70 31.41 32.99
CA LYS A 143 40.77 32.39 34.08
C LYS A 143 41.70 31.97 35.23
N LEU A 144 41.97 30.67 35.39
CA LEU A 144 42.86 30.18 36.43
C LEU A 144 44.34 30.27 36.03
N PHE A 145 44.62 30.17 34.71
CA PHE A 145 45.98 30.11 34.17
C PHE A 145 46.51 31.43 33.62
N TRP A 146 45.65 32.45 33.46
CA TRP A 146 45.99 33.79 32.97
C TRP A 146 45.30 34.86 33.81
#